data_AF-A0A2U3PQT2-F1
#
_entry.id   AF-A0A2U3PQT2-F1
#
_cell.length_a   1.000
_cell.length_b   1.000
_cell.length_c   1.000
_cell.angle_alpha   90.00
_cell.angle_beta   90.00
_cell.angle_gamma   90.00
#
_symmetry.space_group_name_H-M   'P 1'
#
loop_
_entity.id
_entity.type
_entity.pdbx_description
1 polymer ?
#
loop_
_entity_poly.entity_id
_entity_poly.type
_entity_poly.pdbx_seq_one_letter_code
_entity_poly.pdbx_strand_id
1 'polypeptide(L)'
;MVVVVLWTTISMMPMPIEPPEIPPSTPGTPTEPPPGIPPGNPQPDITPPTREPGETPRPDELPGHMPEEIPRRGPNGPLTPNPATDAAPPQDHV
;
A
#
# COMPACT_ATOMS: atom_id res chain seq x y z
N MET A 1 -86.97 -23.91 -18.74
CA MET A 1 -85.71 -24.51 -18.25
C MET A 1 -84.51 -23.60 -18.49
N VAL A 2 -84.34 -23.04 -19.69
CA VAL A 2 -83.22 -22.12 -20.03
C VAL A 2 -83.16 -20.85 -19.15
N VAL A 3 -84.31 -20.24 -18.82
CA VAL A 3 -84.38 -19.02 -17.99
C VAL A 3 -83.96 -19.26 -16.53
N VAL A 4 -84.23 -20.47 -16.00
CA VAL A 4 -83.83 -20.86 -14.63
C VAL A 4 -82.33 -21.08 -14.55
N VAL A 5 -81.75 -21.77 -15.55
CA VAL A 5 -80.31 -22.00 -15.67
C VAL A 5 -79.55 -20.67 -15.81
N LEU A 6 -80.07 -19.74 -16.62
CA LEU A 6 -79.48 -18.40 -16.79
C LEU A 6 -79.49 -17.58 -15.48
N TRP A 7 -80.55 -17.68 -14.69
CA TRP A 7 -80.64 -17.04 -13.36
C TRP A 7 -79.71 -17.68 -12.33
N THR A 8 -79.49 -19.00 -12.39
CA THR A 8 -78.54 -19.69 -11.51
C THR A 8 -77.09 -19.29 -11.82
N THR A 9 -76.76 -19.00 -13.08
CA THR A 9 -75.42 -18.52 -13.49
C THR A 9 -75.16 -17.06 -13.08
N ILE A 10 -76.20 -16.22 -12.99
CA ILE A 10 -76.09 -14.80 -12.59
C ILE A 10 -76.02 -14.61 -11.05
N SER A 11 -76.45 -15.60 -10.25
CA SER A 11 -76.30 -15.62 -8.78
C SER A 11 -74.92 -16.11 -8.31
N MET A 12 -73.89 -15.98 -9.14
CA MET A 12 -72.51 -16.08 -8.69
C MET A 12 -71.80 -14.78 -9.07
N MET A 13 -72.41 -13.66 -8.62
CA MET A 13 -71.71 -12.38 -8.46
C MET A 13 -70.34 -12.70 -7.85
N PRO A 14 -69.21 -12.26 -8.41
CA PRO A 14 -68.00 -12.21 -7.62
C PRO A 14 -68.33 -11.28 -6.45
N MET A 15 -68.43 -11.82 -5.24
CA MET A 15 -68.32 -10.96 -4.07
C MET A 15 -67.01 -10.19 -4.26
N PRO A 16 -66.97 -8.87 -4.02
CA PRO A 16 -65.70 -8.18 -3.89
C PRO A 16 -65.07 -8.73 -2.62
N ILE A 17 -64.44 -9.89 -2.71
CA ILE A 17 -63.49 -10.35 -1.70
C ILE A 17 -62.31 -9.41 -1.87
N GLU A 18 -62.35 -8.30 -1.15
CA GLU A 18 -61.15 -7.51 -0.94
C GLU A 18 -60.11 -8.49 -0.40
N PRO A 19 -58.99 -8.69 -1.12
CA PRO A 19 -57.97 -9.61 -0.65
C PRO A 19 -57.51 -9.12 0.72
N PRO A 20 -57.37 -10.00 1.72
CA PRO A 20 -56.87 -9.58 3.02
C PRO A 20 -55.55 -8.86 2.82
N GLU A 21 -55.43 -7.65 3.40
CA GLU A 21 -54.19 -6.89 3.36
C GLU A 21 -53.10 -7.71 4.05
N ILE A 22 -52.13 -8.19 3.27
CA ILE A 22 -50.97 -8.88 3.81
C ILE A 22 -50.04 -7.81 4.35
N PRO A 23 -49.63 -7.85 5.63
CA PRO A 23 -48.67 -6.89 6.14
C PRO A 23 -47.38 -6.96 5.30
N PRO A 24 -46.67 -5.83 5.13
CA PRO A 24 -45.41 -5.82 4.41
C PRO A 24 -44.48 -6.84 5.06
N SER A 25 -43.84 -7.69 4.24
CA SER A 25 -42.86 -8.64 4.73
C SER A 25 -41.79 -7.86 5.50
N THR A 26 -41.62 -8.17 6.78
CA THR A 26 -40.51 -7.63 7.55
C THR A 26 -39.25 -8.23 6.92
N PRO A 27 -38.35 -7.44 6.31
CA PRO A 27 -37.09 -7.97 5.84
C PRO A 27 -36.41 -8.63 7.04
N GLY A 28 -35.96 -9.88 6.88
CA GLY A 28 -35.19 -10.52 7.93
C GLY A 28 -34.01 -9.62 8.31
N THR A 29 -33.76 -9.43 9.60
CA THR A 29 -32.52 -8.81 10.04
C THR A 29 -31.38 -9.71 9.54
N PRO A 30 -30.44 -9.19 8.74
CA PRO A 30 -29.29 -9.97 8.32
C PRO A 30 -28.61 -10.49 9.57
N THR A 31 -28.50 -11.81 9.69
CA THR A 31 -27.67 -12.39 10.73
C THR A 31 -26.22 -12.05 10.38
N GLU A 32 -25.46 -11.56 11.35
CA GLU A 32 -24.03 -11.36 11.15
C GLU A 32 -23.42 -12.69 10.69
N PRO A 33 -22.57 -12.69 9.65
CA PRO A 33 -21.86 -13.90 9.28
C PRO A 33 -21.08 -14.42 10.50
N PRO A 34 -20.93 -15.74 10.65
CA PRO A 34 -20.12 -16.28 11.73
C PRO A 34 -18.72 -15.65 11.70
N PRO A 35 -18.07 -15.47 12.87
CA PRO A 35 -16.73 -14.93 12.93
C PRO A 35 -15.82 -15.67 11.94
N GLY A 36 -15.18 -14.92 11.05
CA GLY A 36 -14.20 -15.49 10.13
C GLY A 36 -13.10 -16.19 10.92
N ILE A 37 -12.65 -17.36 10.46
CA ILE A 37 -11.46 -17.97 11.02
C ILE A 37 -10.31 -17.00 10.73
N PRO A 38 -9.56 -16.56 11.76
CA PRO A 38 -8.42 -15.67 11.53
C PRO A 38 -7.49 -16.34 10.51
N PRO A 39 -6.98 -15.59 9.51
CA PRO A 39 -5.98 -16.14 8.62
C PRO A 39 -4.86 -16.71 9.49
N GLY A 40 -4.60 -18.03 9.34
CA GLY A 40 -3.50 -18.67 10.06
C GLY A 40 -2.20 -17.95 9.75
N ASN A 41 -1.24 -17.96 10.68
CA ASN A 41 0.03 -17.26 10.50
C ASN A 41 0.78 -17.88 9.31
N PRO A 42 0.81 -17.25 8.12
CA PRO A 42 1.50 -17.82 6.98
C PRO A 42 2.98 -17.63 7.25
N GLN A 43 3.66 -18.71 7.62
CA GLN A 43 5.12 -18.66 7.72
C GLN A 43 5.65 -18.64 6.28
N PRO A 44 6.31 -17.55 5.83
CA PRO A 44 6.86 -17.52 4.48
C PRO A 44 7.93 -18.61 4.36
N ASP A 45 7.93 -19.37 3.27
CA ASP A 45 9.00 -20.33 2.98
C ASP A 45 10.34 -19.64 2.65
N ILE A 46 10.31 -18.31 2.49
CA ILE A 46 11.43 -17.48 2.10
C ILE A 46 12.05 -16.86 3.36
N THR A 47 13.34 -17.07 3.56
CA THR A 47 14.10 -16.40 4.61
C THR A 47 14.06 -14.89 4.45
N PRO A 48 13.92 -14.11 5.54
CA PRO A 48 13.98 -12.66 5.49
C PRO A 48 15.25 -12.15 4.79
N PRO A 49 15.18 -10.99 4.12
CA PRO A 49 16.36 -10.39 3.50
C PRO A 49 17.43 -10.10 4.55
N THR A 50 18.69 -10.31 4.18
CA THR A 50 19.85 -10.06 5.07
C THR A 50 20.08 -8.58 5.36
N ARG A 51 19.50 -7.68 4.55
CA ARG A 51 19.64 -6.23 4.67
C ARG A 51 18.28 -5.58 4.75
N GLU A 52 18.19 -4.55 5.58
CA GLU A 52 16.97 -3.77 5.74
C GLU A 52 16.64 -3.01 4.45
N PRO A 53 15.38 -3.01 4.00
CA PRO A 53 14.94 -2.17 2.89
C PRO A 53 15.22 -0.69 3.20
N GLY A 54 16.01 -0.04 2.35
CA GLY A 54 16.38 1.38 2.51
C GLY A 54 17.74 1.61 3.16
N GLU A 55 18.45 0.57 3.61
CA GLU A 55 19.85 0.72 3.98
C GLU A 55 20.69 0.98 2.72
N THR A 56 21.50 2.04 2.75
CA THR A 56 22.40 2.35 1.64
C THR A 56 23.49 1.29 1.55
N PRO A 57 23.90 0.86 0.35
CA PRO A 57 25.04 -0.02 0.20
C PRO A 57 26.27 0.63 0.86
N ARG A 58 26.91 -0.07 1.78
CA ARG A 58 28.22 0.37 2.27
C ARG A 58 29.21 0.22 1.13
N PRO A 59 30.04 1.25 0.85
CA PRO A 59 31.13 1.10 -0.11
C PRO A 59 32.04 -0.04 0.33
N ASP A 60 32.50 -0.83 -0.64
CA ASP A 60 33.55 -1.80 -0.37
C ASP A 60 34.83 -1.05 0.04
N GLU A 61 35.48 -1.51 1.11
CA GLU A 61 36.79 -0.99 1.48
C GLU A 61 37.78 -1.33 0.36
N LEU A 62 38.27 -0.29 -0.31
CA LEU A 62 39.35 -0.47 -1.28
C LEU A 62 40.60 -0.98 -0.54
N PRO A 63 41.40 -1.86 -1.16
CA PRO A 63 42.71 -2.21 -0.63
C PRO A 63 43.48 -0.92 -0.35
N GLY A 64 44.26 -0.90 0.73
CA GLY A 64 45.06 0.25 1.16
C GLY A 64 46.19 0.58 0.17
N HIS A 65 45.84 1.06 -1.01
CA HIS A 65 46.77 1.67 -1.95
C HIS A 65 46.99 3.11 -1.47
N MET A 66 48.15 3.36 -0.86
CA MET A 66 48.63 4.74 -0.74
C MET A 66 48.75 5.29 -2.16
N PRO A 67 48.08 6.41 -2.50
CA PRO A 67 48.28 7.03 -3.80
C PRO A 67 49.76 7.38 -3.94
N GLU A 68 50.37 7.02 -5.08
CA GLU A 68 51.72 7.48 -5.39
C GLU A 68 51.77 9.02 -5.38
N GLU A 69 52.78 9.56 -4.67
CA GLU A 69 53.23 10.94 -4.43
C GLU A 69 52.36 12.13 -4.90
N ILE A 70 52.22 13.12 -4.00
CA ILE A 70 51.60 14.44 -4.24
C ILE A 70 52.10 15.04 -5.56
N PRO A 71 51.22 15.54 -6.46
CA PRO A 71 51.64 16.20 -7.68
C PRO A 71 52.61 17.34 -7.37
N ARG A 72 53.89 17.16 -7.70
CA ARG A 72 54.85 18.26 -7.62
C ARG A 72 54.44 19.29 -8.65
N ARG A 73 54.18 20.53 -8.20
CA ARG A 73 54.03 21.67 -9.10
C ARG A 73 55.33 21.73 -9.92
N GLY A 74 55.22 21.41 -11.21
CA GLY A 74 56.37 21.43 -12.11
C GLY A 74 56.98 22.83 -12.18
N PRO A 75 58.21 22.96 -12.73
CA PRO A 75 58.93 24.24 -12.79
C PRO A 75 58.16 25.37 -13.52
N ASN A 76 57.20 25.03 -14.40
CA ASN A 76 56.34 25.97 -15.12
C ASN A 76 54.90 26.03 -14.58
N GLY A 77 54.67 25.57 -13.35
CA GLY A 77 53.35 25.61 -12.74
C GLY A 77 52.84 27.05 -12.52
N PRO A 78 51.52 27.26 -12.39
CA PRO A 78 50.97 28.57 -12.10
C PRO A 78 51.60 29.13 -10.82
N LEU A 79 52.19 30.32 -10.93
CA LEU A 79 52.84 31.03 -9.81
C LEU A 79 51.84 31.45 -8.73
N THR A 80 50.57 31.54 -9.09
CA THR A 80 49.49 31.84 -8.16
C THR A 80 49.30 30.64 -7.21
N PRO A 81 49.43 30.84 -5.88
CA PRO A 81 49.04 29.84 -4.90
C PRO A 81 47.59 29.45 -5.09
N ASN A 82 47.23 28.22 -4.74
CA ASN A 82 45.82 27.83 -4.71
C ASN A 82 45.16 28.56 -3.54
N PRO A 83 44.13 29.41 -3.77
CA PRO A 83 43.44 30.13 -2.68
C PRO A 83 42.83 29.19 -1.63
N ALA A 84 42.50 27.96 -2.01
CA ALA A 84 41.95 26.95 -1.08
C ALA A 84 43.01 26.32 -0.15
N THR A 85 44.31 26.53 -0.41
CA THR A 85 45.43 25.94 0.35
C THR A 85 46.28 27.00 1.05
N ASP A 86 45.97 28.29 0.85
CA ASP A 86 46.66 29.45 1.42
C ASP A 86 46.15 29.77 2.83
N ALA A 87 46.18 28.78 3.72
CA ALA A 87 46.04 29.01 5.16
C ALA A 87 47.44 29.18 5.74
N ALA A 88 47.88 30.43 5.89
CA ALA A 88 49.19 30.76 6.47
C ALA A 88 49.35 30.15 7.89
N PRO A 89 50.42 29.38 8.17
CA PRO A 89 50.92 29.27 9.53
C PRO A 89 51.81 30.49 9.85
N PRO A 90 51.78 31.01 11.08
CA PRO A 90 52.67 32.10 11.48
C PRO A 90 54.12 31.61 11.43
N GLN A 91 54.98 32.41 10.81
CA GLN A 91 56.42 32.15 10.81
C GLN A 91 56.99 32.49 12.17
N ASP A 92 57.57 31.48 12.83
CA ASP A 92 58.41 31.65 14.02
C ASP A 92 59.58 32.59 13.70
N HIS A 93 59.78 33.60 14.55
CA HIS A 93 60.93 34.50 14.50
C HIS A 93 61.71 34.39 15.82
N VAL A 94 62.87 33.74 15.73
CA VAL A 94 64.07 33.72 16.60
C VAL A 94 63.92 33.22 18.04
#